data_AF-A0A0G0X861-F1
#
_entry.id   AF-A0A0G0X861-F1
#
_cell.length_a   1.000
_cell.length_b   1.000
_cell.length_c   1.000
_cell.angle_alpha   90.00
_cell.angle_beta   90.00
_cell.angle_gamma   90.00
#
_symmetry.space_group_name_H-M   'P 1'
#
loop_
_entity.id
_entity.type
_entity.pdbx_description
1 polymer ?
#
loop_
_entity_poly.entity_id
_entity_poly.type
_entity_poly.pdbx_seq_one_letter_code
_entity_poly.pdbx_strand_id
1 'polypeptide(L)'
;MLNGTAIYGQNVNQYYYDRIINIPEDYGQVSELINNDDGGFGYVLPIPPVEYGYYKISSEENHIGQDILPKLISAPFIYISPNLGINEKTTTLLYNTIKNNNLNALRNLPIKYVILRRDVACIDCLDSSDEQLAKEFSLALRNETFSVYKIDSPSSLFRSTNVKYEVINPIKYKLTISGISNRQDLDFLLSFNKNWKLYLDINPDDSCAGNEIGLNPSTSECVRNKKFLEGDELMYLFKKPVFDSTHNLYDGYGNKWAVDSSVIGSSSELNLILFYQPQAWFYLLSVISFLSFSVYMLFVNIDLIRNVYMRLKEYSITTGIFK
;
A
#
# COMPACT_ATOMS: atom_id res chain seq x y z
N MET A 1 6.21 8.33 -26.26
CA MET A 1 4.97 7.58 -26.53
C MET A 1 5.21 6.18 -25.99
N LEU A 2 4.93 5.94 -24.71
CA LEU A 2 3.61 5.66 -24.11
C LEU A 2 3.24 4.17 -24.21
N ASN A 3 3.87 3.35 -23.37
CA ASN A 3 3.25 2.21 -22.68
C ASN A 3 4.20 1.72 -21.57
N GLY A 4 3.88 2.07 -20.32
CA GLY A 4 4.43 1.34 -19.19
C GLY A 4 3.72 -0.02 -19.12
N THR A 5 4.45 -1.11 -19.32
CA THR A 5 4.74 -2.15 -18.31
C THR A 5 5.55 -3.25 -19.00
N ALA A 6 6.76 -3.53 -18.52
CA ALA A 6 7.34 -4.87 -18.58
C ALA A 6 8.34 -5.01 -17.41
N ILE A 7 7.85 -5.41 -16.23
CA ILE A 7 8.68 -6.09 -15.24
C ILE A 7 8.03 -7.44 -14.99
N TYR A 8 8.28 -8.36 -15.90
CA TYR A 8 8.41 -9.78 -15.62
C TYR A 8 9.22 -10.36 -16.77
N GLY A 9 10.43 -10.84 -16.47
CA GLY A 9 11.31 -11.44 -17.46
C GLY A 9 10.72 -12.75 -17.98
N GLN A 10 9.93 -12.69 -19.04
CA GLN A 10 9.75 -13.78 -19.99
C GLN A 10 9.72 -13.19 -21.40
N ASN A 11 10.55 -13.74 -22.28
CA ASN A 11 10.61 -13.38 -23.70
C ASN A 11 9.21 -13.44 -24.31
N VAL A 12 8.65 -12.28 -24.66
CA VAL A 12 7.44 -12.21 -25.48
C VAL A 12 7.88 -12.45 -26.92
N ASN A 13 7.82 -13.71 -27.35
CA ASN A 13 8.13 -14.16 -28.72
C ASN A 13 7.09 -13.62 -29.73
N GLN A 14 6.84 -12.30 -29.81
CA GLN A 14 6.02 -11.66 -30.85
C GLN A 14 5.89 -10.12 -30.76
N TYR A 15 6.42 -9.45 -29.74
CA TYR A 15 6.30 -7.98 -29.60
C TYR A 15 7.67 -7.28 -29.60
N TYR A 16 7.86 -6.32 -30.51
CA TYR A 16 9.15 -5.68 -30.84
C TYR A 16 9.45 -4.40 -30.04
N TYR A 17 8.60 -4.01 -29.08
CA TYR A 17 8.61 -2.65 -28.51
C TYR A 17 8.65 -2.56 -26.99
N ASP A 18 8.79 -3.69 -26.28
CA ASP A 18 8.99 -3.65 -24.83
C ASP A 18 10.46 -3.41 -24.52
N ARG A 19 10.74 -2.37 -23.73
CA ARG A 19 12.08 -2.20 -23.14
C ARG A 19 12.25 -3.25 -22.07
N ILE A 20 12.94 -4.34 -22.43
CA ILE A 20 13.46 -5.30 -21.46
C ILE A 20 14.69 -4.66 -20.84
N ILE A 21 14.58 -4.30 -19.56
CA ILE A 21 15.71 -3.83 -18.76
C ILE A 21 16.19 -5.04 -17.96
N ASN A 22 17.48 -5.32 -18.00
CA ASN A 22 18.04 -6.34 -17.14
C ASN A 22 18.01 -5.84 -15.69
N ILE A 23 17.51 -6.64 -14.75
CA ILE A 23 17.53 -6.28 -13.34
C ILE A 23 18.95 -6.54 -12.82
N PRO A 24 19.68 -5.53 -12.32
CA PRO A 24 21.02 -5.74 -11.80
C PRO A 24 21.02 -6.65 -10.59
N GLU A 25 22.12 -7.36 -10.39
CA GLU A 25 22.33 -8.20 -9.20
C GLU A 25 22.14 -7.40 -7.90
N ASP A 26 22.62 -6.16 -7.87
CA ASP A 26 22.48 -5.26 -6.72
C ASP A 26 21.02 -5.04 -6.29
N TYR A 27 20.10 -4.93 -7.25
CA TYR A 27 18.66 -4.81 -6.98
C TYR A 27 18.08 -6.15 -6.49
N GLY A 28 18.55 -7.26 -7.07
CA GLY A 28 18.18 -8.61 -6.67
C GLY A 28 18.52 -8.87 -5.20
N GLN A 29 19.75 -8.57 -4.78
CA GLN A 29 20.23 -8.73 -3.41
C GLN A 29 19.39 -7.92 -2.40
N VAL A 30 19.04 -6.67 -2.72
CA VAL A 30 18.18 -5.84 -1.88
C VAL A 30 16.76 -6.44 -1.78
N SER A 31 16.21 -6.88 -2.91
CA SER A 31 14.87 -7.47 -2.95
C SER A 31 14.81 -8.77 -2.16
N GLU A 32 15.83 -9.62 -2.25
CA GLU A 32 15.94 -10.89 -1.54
C GLU A 32 16.04 -10.64 -0.03
N LEU A 33 16.91 -9.72 0.41
CA LEU A 33 17.02 -9.33 1.83
C LEU A 33 15.66 -8.93 2.41
N ILE A 34 14.92 -8.05 1.72
CA ILE A 34 13.68 -7.48 2.26
C ILE A 34 12.51 -8.46 2.13
N ASN A 35 12.44 -9.25 1.04
CA ASN A 35 11.36 -10.21 0.83
C ASN A 35 11.47 -11.45 1.72
N ASN A 36 12.68 -11.83 2.11
CA ASN A 36 12.93 -12.95 3.02
C ASN A 36 12.89 -12.55 4.50
N ASP A 37 12.64 -11.26 4.80
CA ASP A 37 12.45 -10.81 6.18
C ASP A 37 11.09 -11.26 6.70
N ASP A 38 11.12 -12.26 7.57
CA ASP A 38 9.97 -12.86 8.23
C ASP A 38 9.41 -12.01 9.38
N GLY A 39 10.08 -10.91 9.75
CA GLY A 39 9.58 -10.01 10.78
C GLY A 39 8.32 -9.26 10.33
N GLY A 40 7.57 -8.72 11.31
CA GLY A 40 6.31 -8.00 11.03
C GLY A 40 6.43 -6.79 10.09
N PHE A 41 5.27 -6.20 9.80
CA PHE A 41 5.07 -5.07 8.91
C PHE A 41 6.03 -3.92 9.20
N GLY A 42 6.58 -3.37 8.12
CA GLY A 42 7.26 -2.09 8.17
C GLY A 42 7.60 -1.58 6.77
N TYR A 43 7.66 -0.27 6.67
CA TYR A 43 7.92 0.43 5.43
C TYR A 43 9.41 0.45 5.09
N VAL A 44 9.68 0.58 3.80
CA VAL A 44 11.00 0.82 3.23
C VAL A 44 11.07 2.26 2.74
N LEU A 45 12.08 2.99 3.21
CA LEU A 45 12.32 4.39 2.89
C LEU A 45 13.58 4.55 2.01
N PRO A 46 13.44 4.82 0.70
CA PRO A 46 14.56 5.20 -0.16
C PRO A 46 15.05 6.62 0.12
N ILE A 47 16.37 6.82 0.07
CA ILE A 47 17.05 8.11 0.11
C ILE A 47 18.10 8.12 -1.01
N PRO A 48 18.02 9.03 -2.00
CA PRO A 48 16.96 10.02 -2.18
C PRO A 48 15.59 9.39 -2.53
N PRO A 49 14.47 10.04 -2.17
CA PRO A 49 13.12 9.51 -2.35
C PRO A 49 12.56 9.73 -3.77
N VAL A 50 13.32 9.34 -4.79
CA VAL A 50 12.93 9.53 -6.20
C VAL A 50 12.07 8.37 -6.68
N GLU A 51 10.83 8.68 -7.06
CA GLU A 51 9.83 7.72 -7.53
C GLU A 51 9.78 7.60 -9.06
N TYR A 52 10.03 8.71 -9.76
CA TYR A 52 10.09 8.79 -11.20
C TYR A 52 11.28 9.68 -11.57
N GLY A 53 12.20 9.16 -12.37
CA GLY A 53 13.45 9.87 -12.65
C GLY A 53 14.37 9.11 -13.57
N TYR A 54 15.64 9.52 -13.54
CA TYR A 54 16.74 8.89 -14.25
C TYR A 54 17.55 8.02 -13.28
N TYR A 55 17.69 6.74 -13.61
CA TYR A 55 18.39 5.73 -12.83
C TYR A 55 19.53 5.15 -13.66
N LYS A 56 20.73 5.14 -13.09
CA LYS A 56 21.91 4.45 -13.60
C LYS A 56 21.87 3.02 -13.08
N ILE A 57 21.40 2.12 -13.92
CA ILE A 57 21.14 0.72 -13.56
C ILE A 57 22.44 -0.09 -13.63
N SER A 58 23.32 0.26 -14.57
CA SER A 58 24.67 -0.29 -14.67
C SER A 58 25.63 0.78 -15.21
N SER A 59 26.90 0.41 -15.42
CA SER A 59 27.88 1.28 -16.09
C SER A 59 27.47 1.67 -17.52
N GLU A 60 26.62 0.88 -18.17
CA GLU A 60 26.25 1.04 -19.58
C GLU A 60 24.75 1.31 -19.77
N GLU A 61 23.91 0.97 -18.78
CA GLU A 61 22.46 1.05 -18.88
C GLU A 61 21.86 2.12 -17.99
N ASN A 62 20.92 2.87 -18.57
CA ASN A 62 20.14 3.87 -17.86
C ASN A 62 18.66 3.63 -18.09
N HIS A 63 17.87 3.92 -17.06
CA HIS A 63 16.43 3.85 -17.08
C HIS A 63 15.83 5.21 -16.77
N ILE A 64 14.84 5.59 -17.58
CA ILE A 64 14.03 6.77 -17.33
C ILE A 64 12.62 6.29 -17.14
N GLY A 65 12.06 6.51 -15.96
CA GLY A 65 10.73 6.02 -15.66
C GLY A 65 10.46 5.94 -14.17
N GLN A 66 9.52 5.08 -13.80
CA GLN A 66 9.25 4.75 -12.41
C GLN A 66 10.38 3.92 -11.82
N ASP A 67 10.63 4.09 -10.53
CA ASP A 67 11.55 3.26 -9.76
C ASP A 67 11.24 1.76 -9.95
N ILE A 68 12.30 0.98 -10.10
CA ILE A 68 12.27 -0.46 -10.33
C ILE A 68 12.24 -1.20 -9.00
N LEU A 69 12.98 -0.72 -8.01
CA LEU A 69 13.15 -1.39 -6.73
C LEU A 69 11.82 -1.72 -6.00
N PRO A 70 10.81 -0.82 -5.89
CA PRO A 70 9.54 -1.16 -5.24
C PRO A 70 8.71 -2.23 -5.98
N LYS A 71 9.05 -2.57 -7.23
CA LYS A 71 8.37 -3.62 -8.01
C LYS A 71 8.96 -5.00 -7.74
N LEU A 72 10.15 -5.05 -7.15
CA LEU A 72 10.84 -6.28 -6.74
C LEU A 72 10.59 -6.60 -5.26
N ILE A 73 10.22 -5.59 -4.47
CA ILE A 73 10.01 -5.70 -3.02
C ILE A 73 8.52 -5.85 -2.69
N SER A 74 8.21 -6.77 -1.78
CA SER A 74 6.87 -7.07 -1.26
C SER A 74 6.46 -6.19 -0.06
N ALA A 75 7.44 -5.62 0.63
CA ALA A 75 7.25 -4.62 1.68
C ALA A 75 6.81 -3.27 1.08
N PRO A 76 5.97 -2.51 1.78
CA PRO A 76 5.49 -1.24 1.25
C PRO A 76 6.60 -0.18 1.22
N PHE A 77 6.65 0.57 0.12
CA PHE A 77 7.67 1.59 -0.14
C PHE A 77 7.09 3.00 0.08
N ILE A 78 7.85 3.91 0.71
CA ILE A 78 7.42 5.28 0.99
C ILE A 78 8.26 6.28 0.19
N TYR A 79 7.62 7.06 -0.68
CA TYR A 79 8.27 8.21 -1.32
C TYR A 79 7.89 9.51 -0.62
N ILE A 80 8.89 10.28 -0.19
CA ILE A 80 8.70 11.63 0.34
C ILE A 80 8.47 12.58 -0.84
N SER A 81 7.24 12.56 -1.37
CA SER A 81 6.83 13.37 -2.51
C SER A 81 5.64 14.25 -2.10
N PRO A 82 5.69 15.57 -2.33
CA PRO A 82 4.53 16.44 -2.11
C PRO A 82 3.44 16.20 -3.17
N ASN A 83 3.78 15.57 -4.29
CA ASN A 83 2.91 15.40 -5.45
C ASN A 83 2.18 14.05 -5.48
N LEU A 84 2.57 13.10 -4.63
CA LEU A 84 2.05 11.73 -4.68
C LEU A 84 1.67 11.18 -3.31
N GLY A 85 0.41 10.71 -3.22
CA GLY A 85 -0.13 9.67 -2.34
C GLY A 85 -0.09 9.85 -0.81
N ILE A 86 0.89 10.58 -0.28
CA ILE A 86 1.13 10.77 1.14
C ILE A 86 0.55 12.12 1.57
N ASN A 87 -0.03 12.15 2.77
CA ASN A 87 -0.52 13.41 3.32
C ASN A 87 0.64 14.40 3.56
N GLU A 88 0.41 15.68 3.25
CA GLU A 88 1.37 16.79 3.41
C GLU A 88 2.07 16.78 4.79
N LYS A 89 1.35 16.47 5.87
CA LYS A 89 1.93 16.43 7.22
C LYS A 89 2.94 15.30 7.38
N THR A 90 2.64 14.11 6.86
CA THR A 90 3.56 12.97 6.86
C THR A 90 4.77 13.27 5.99
N THR A 91 4.57 13.84 4.80
CA THR A 91 5.66 14.26 3.90
C THR A 91 6.57 15.29 4.57
N THR A 92 5.99 16.30 5.22
CA THR A 92 6.73 17.36 5.92
C THR A 92 7.51 16.79 7.10
N LEU A 93 6.91 15.90 7.89
CA LEU A 93 7.59 15.23 9.01
C LEU A 93 8.82 14.46 8.54
N LEU A 94 8.67 13.62 7.51
CA LEU A 94 9.78 12.82 6.96
C LEU A 94 10.86 13.69 6.33
N TYR A 95 10.45 14.68 5.53
CA TYR A 95 11.37 15.61 4.88
C TYR A 95 12.24 16.34 5.92
N ASN A 96 11.61 16.91 6.95
CA ASN A 96 12.32 17.62 8.01
C ASN A 96 13.20 16.69 8.85
N THR A 97 12.76 15.44 9.07
CA THR A 97 13.53 14.43 9.79
C THR A 97 14.87 14.15 9.10
N ILE A 98 14.84 13.92 7.79
CA ILE A 98 16.07 13.66 7.02
C ILE A 98 16.88 14.95 6.83
N LYS A 99 16.24 16.05 6.42
CA LYS A 99 16.92 17.32 6.13
C LYS A 99 17.68 17.87 7.33
N ASN A 100 17.10 17.74 8.54
CA ASN A 100 17.72 18.21 9.78
C ASN A 100 18.61 17.15 10.44
N ASN A 101 18.86 16.01 9.77
CA ASN A 101 19.63 14.89 10.28
C ASN A 101 19.14 14.36 11.66
N ASN A 102 17.83 14.40 11.89
CA ASN A 102 17.19 13.86 13.11
C ASN A 102 16.78 12.40 12.89
N LEU A 103 17.69 11.58 12.37
CA LEU A 103 17.37 10.25 11.86
C LEU A 103 16.79 9.31 12.94
N ASN A 104 17.18 9.46 14.20
CA ASN A 104 16.62 8.69 15.33
C ASN A 104 15.08 8.79 15.41
N ALA A 105 14.48 9.91 14.97
CA ALA A 105 13.02 10.07 14.96
C ALA A 105 12.31 9.08 14.03
N LEU A 106 13.00 8.48 13.05
CA LEU A 106 12.44 7.44 12.19
C LEU A 106 12.07 6.17 12.97
N ARG A 107 12.68 5.92 14.14
CA ARG A 107 12.29 4.81 15.03
C ARG A 107 10.86 4.93 15.54
N ASN A 108 10.34 6.16 15.63
CA ASN A 108 8.96 6.40 16.06
C ASN A 108 7.93 6.11 14.96
N LEU A 109 8.38 5.85 13.73
CA LEU A 109 7.54 5.56 12.57
C LEU A 109 7.61 4.05 12.26
N PRO A 110 6.61 3.50 11.57
CA PRO A 110 6.60 2.10 11.14
C PRO A 110 7.54 1.85 9.94
N ILE A 111 8.77 2.37 9.99
CA ILE A 111 9.80 2.22 8.95
C ILE A 111 10.82 1.20 9.44
N LYS A 112 11.01 0.13 8.68
CA LYS A 112 11.91 -0.99 9.03
C LYS A 112 13.25 -0.88 8.33
N TYR A 113 13.26 -0.34 7.11
CA TYR A 113 14.46 -0.19 6.31
C TYR A 113 14.61 1.21 5.76
N VAL A 114 15.83 1.73 5.79
CA VAL A 114 16.26 2.92 5.05
C VAL A 114 17.26 2.47 4.00
N ILE A 115 17.00 2.80 2.73
CA ILE A 115 17.87 2.46 1.60
C ILE A 115 18.55 3.72 1.14
N LEU A 116 19.85 3.83 1.37
CA LEU A 116 20.68 4.82 0.69
C LEU A 116 21.05 4.28 -0.68
N ARG A 117 20.70 5.00 -1.75
CA ARG A 117 20.85 4.53 -3.14
C ARG A 117 21.69 5.49 -3.97
N ARG A 118 22.51 4.95 -4.88
CA ARG A 118 23.48 5.70 -5.70
C ARG A 118 23.20 5.61 -7.20
N ASP A 119 22.15 4.89 -7.58
CA ASP A 119 21.66 4.77 -8.96
C ASP A 119 20.92 6.02 -9.43
N VAL A 120 20.36 6.83 -8.54
CA VAL A 120 19.56 8.01 -8.92
C VAL A 120 20.45 9.16 -9.38
N ALA A 121 20.23 9.66 -10.59
CA ALA A 121 20.81 10.92 -11.02
C ALA A 121 19.87 12.08 -10.67
N CYS A 122 20.12 12.77 -9.57
CA CYS A 122 19.39 13.98 -9.23
C CYS A 122 20.27 15.06 -8.60
N ILE A 123 19.84 16.31 -8.81
CA ILE A 123 20.48 17.53 -8.30
C ILE A 123 19.59 18.06 -7.17
N ASP A 124 20.19 18.41 -6.03
CA ASP A 124 19.50 18.97 -4.86
C ASP A 124 18.40 18.09 -4.24
N CYS A 125 18.50 16.76 -4.41
CA CYS A 125 17.60 15.85 -3.69
C CYS A 125 17.83 15.88 -2.18
N LEU A 126 16.78 15.51 -1.47
CA LEU A 126 16.90 15.12 -0.07
C LEU A 126 17.84 13.91 0.02
N ASP A 127 18.93 14.06 0.76
CA ASP A 127 20.01 13.09 0.82
C ASP A 127 20.45 12.85 2.27
N SER A 128 21.21 11.78 2.48
CA SER A 128 21.88 11.44 3.73
C SER A 128 23.21 10.74 3.41
N SER A 129 24.03 10.46 4.42
CA SER A 129 25.29 9.75 4.21
C SER A 129 25.32 8.41 4.94
N ASP A 130 26.17 7.50 4.44
CA ASP A 130 26.46 6.24 5.14
C ASP A 130 26.92 6.50 6.58
N GLU A 131 27.72 7.54 6.81
CA GLU A 131 28.22 7.88 8.16
C GLU A 131 27.08 8.30 9.10
N GLN A 132 26.09 9.05 8.60
CA GLN A 132 24.93 9.48 9.39
C GLN A 132 24.02 8.29 9.71
N LEU A 133 23.71 7.47 8.71
CA LEU A 133 22.83 6.31 8.88
C LEU A 133 23.47 5.24 9.77
N ALA A 134 24.77 4.96 9.62
CA ALA A 134 25.48 3.97 10.41
C ALA A 134 25.63 4.34 11.90
N LYS A 135 25.51 5.62 12.25
CA LYS A 135 25.47 6.07 13.67
C LYS A 135 24.16 5.68 14.36
N GLU A 136 23.08 5.62 13.58
CA GLU A 136 21.72 5.46 14.11
C GLU A 136 21.16 4.07 13.87
N PHE A 137 21.56 3.39 12.80
CA PHE A 137 20.93 2.15 12.33
C PHE A 137 21.95 1.07 11.97
N SER A 138 21.51 -0.19 12.03
CA SER A 138 22.33 -1.36 11.73
C SER A 138 22.44 -1.57 10.21
N LEU A 139 23.66 -1.63 9.67
CA LEU A 139 23.88 -1.95 8.25
C LEU A 139 23.48 -3.41 7.98
N ALA A 140 22.54 -3.64 7.08
CA ALA A 140 22.03 -4.95 6.72
C ALA A 140 22.63 -5.48 5.40
N LEU A 141 22.84 -4.60 4.42
CA LEU A 141 23.45 -4.93 3.13
C LEU A 141 24.19 -3.73 2.56
N ARG A 142 25.32 -3.98 1.90
CA ARG A 142 26.05 -3.00 1.12
C ARG A 142 26.56 -3.63 -0.17
N ASN A 143 26.21 -3.03 -1.29
CA ASN A 143 26.77 -3.33 -2.61
C ASN A 143 27.17 -2.01 -3.32
N GLU A 144 27.49 -2.08 -4.60
CA GLU A 144 27.96 -0.90 -5.35
C GLU A 144 26.87 0.18 -5.43
N THR A 145 25.62 -0.25 -5.62
CA THR A 145 24.47 0.64 -5.83
C THR A 145 23.80 1.10 -4.53
N PHE A 146 23.71 0.23 -3.52
CA PHE A 146 22.86 0.43 -2.35
C PHE A 146 23.60 0.23 -1.02
N SER A 147 23.08 0.89 0.00
CA SER A 147 23.36 0.58 1.40
C SER A 147 22.03 0.54 2.14
N VAL A 148 21.69 -0.64 2.64
CA VAL A 148 20.43 -0.91 3.32
C VAL A 148 20.68 -0.93 4.81
N TYR A 149 20.00 -0.05 5.54
CA TYR A 149 20.07 0.06 6.98
C TYR A 149 18.75 -0.44 7.58
N LYS A 150 18.85 -1.31 8.58
CA LYS A 150 17.72 -1.81 9.36
C LYS A 150 17.55 -0.95 10.60
N ILE A 151 16.33 -0.48 10.81
CA ILE A 151 15.96 0.20 12.05
C ILE A 151 15.64 -0.86 13.10
N ASP A 152 16.40 -0.87 14.19
CA ASP A 152 16.13 -1.81 15.29
C ASP A 152 14.89 -1.36 16.07
N SER A 153 13.94 -2.28 16.30
CA SER A 153 12.71 -2.00 17.07
C SER A 153 11.94 -0.76 16.58
N PRO A 154 11.52 -0.69 15.31
CA PRO A 154 10.69 0.42 14.82
C PRO A 154 9.31 0.37 15.50
N SER A 155 8.63 1.52 15.56
CA SER A 155 7.23 1.55 16.01
C SER A 155 6.37 0.58 15.19
N SER A 156 5.52 -0.19 15.86
CA SER A 156 4.48 -0.97 15.20
C SER A 156 3.45 -0.06 14.52
N LEU A 157 2.77 -0.59 13.50
CA LEU A 157 1.73 0.13 12.77
C LEU A 157 0.58 0.59 13.68
N PHE A 158 0.27 -0.22 14.69
CA PHE A 158 -0.68 0.10 15.75
C PHE A 158 0.03 0.21 17.09
N ARG A 159 -0.40 1.16 17.92
CA ARG A 159 0.07 1.30 19.30
C ARG A 159 -1.12 1.38 20.23
N SER A 160 -1.17 0.43 21.16
CA SER A 160 -2.16 0.39 22.25
C SER A 160 -1.69 -0.64 23.29
N THR A 161 -2.43 -0.79 24.38
CA THR A 161 -2.18 -1.86 25.37
C THR A 161 -2.79 -3.16 24.87
N ASN A 162 -2.01 -4.24 24.85
CA ASN A 162 -2.43 -5.61 24.47
C ASN A 162 -3.20 -5.66 23.14
N VAL A 163 -2.64 -5.06 22.09
CA VAL A 163 -3.22 -5.06 20.75
C VAL A 163 -2.53 -6.10 19.88
N LYS A 164 -3.35 -6.95 19.27
CA LYS A 164 -2.96 -7.83 18.18
C LYS A 164 -3.56 -7.30 16.89
N TYR A 165 -2.81 -7.29 15.78
CA TYR A 165 -3.35 -6.87 14.49
C TYR A 165 -2.93 -7.76 13.33
N GLU A 166 -3.73 -7.74 12.26
CA GLU A 166 -3.45 -8.40 10.98
C GLU A 166 -3.58 -7.37 9.85
N VAL A 167 -2.57 -7.30 8.99
CA VAL A 167 -2.62 -6.49 7.76
C VAL A 167 -3.22 -7.33 6.64
N ILE A 168 -4.51 -7.11 6.34
CA ILE A 168 -5.18 -7.83 5.24
C ILE A 168 -4.70 -7.28 3.90
N ASN A 169 -4.78 -5.95 3.77
CA ASN A 169 -4.35 -5.18 2.61
C ASN A 169 -4.18 -3.70 3.00
N PRO A 170 -3.72 -2.81 2.09
CA PRO A 170 -3.44 -1.42 2.44
C PRO A 170 -4.62 -0.62 2.99
N ILE A 171 -5.86 -1.09 2.81
CA ILE A 171 -7.10 -0.40 3.17
C ILE A 171 -7.90 -1.10 4.29
N LYS A 172 -7.46 -2.27 4.76
CA LYS A 172 -8.20 -3.12 5.71
C LYS A 172 -7.26 -3.82 6.68
N TYR A 173 -7.57 -3.70 7.97
CA TYR A 173 -6.82 -4.31 9.06
C TYR A 173 -7.79 -4.93 10.05
N LYS A 174 -7.40 -6.07 10.64
CA LYS A 174 -8.10 -6.65 11.79
C LYS A 174 -7.34 -6.32 13.05
N LEU A 175 -8.06 -6.04 14.13
CA LEU A 175 -7.48 -5.79 15.44
C LEU A 175 -8.23 -6.56 16.51
N THR A 176 -7.48 -7.09 17.46
CA THR A 176 -8.00 -7.68 18.70
C THR A 176 -7.33 -6.95 19.85
N ILE A 177 -8.12 -6.34 20.73
CA ILE A 177 -7.62 -5.69 21.93
C ILE A 177 -8.10 -6.48 23.14
N SER A 178 -7.16 -6.97 23.95
CA SER A 178 -7.44 -7.84 25.09
C SER A 178 -7.36 -7.09 26.42
N GLY A 179 -8.27 -7.41 27.35
CA GLY A 179 -8.19 -6.88 28.71
C GLY A 179 -8.58 -5.40 28.85
N ILE A 180 -9.42 -4.89 27.95
CA ILE A 180 -9.98 -3.54 28.04
C ILE A 180 -10.96 -3.49 29.23
N SER A 181 -10.61 -2.71 30.27
CA SER A 181 -11.45 -2.57 31.48
C SER A 181 -12.36 -1.35 31.45
N ASN A 182 -11.91 -0.28 30.78
CA ASN A 182 -12.66 0.95 30.56
C ASN A 182 -12.27 1.48 29.17
N ARG A 183 -11.48 2.55 29.14
CA ARG A 183 -11.07 3.27 27.94
C ARG A 183 -9.56 3.23 27.75
N GLN A 184 -9.10 3.06 26.52
CA GLN A 184 -7.70 3.20 26.16
C GLN A 184 -7.53 3.84 24.78
N ASP A 185 -6.34 4.37 24.54
CA ASP A 185 -6.00 4.96 23.25
C ASP A 185 -5.54 3.88 22.27
N LEU A 186 -6.01 4.00 21.03
CA LEU A 186 -5.55 3.21 19.89
C LEU A 186 -4.98 4.17 18.86
N ASP A 187 -3.66 4.14 18.69
CA ASP A 187 -2.96 4.92 17.68
C ASP A 187 -2.68 4.05 16.45
N PHE A 188 -2.85 4.63 15.27
CA PHE A 188 -2.57 4.02 13.97
C PHE A 188 -1.64 4.92 13.18
N LEU A 189 -0.43 4.43 12.94
CA LEU A 189 0.70 5.20 12.44
C LEU A 189 0.74 5.31 10.92
N LEU A 190 -0.42 5.47 10.28
CA LEU A 190 -0.53 5.92 8.88
C LEU A 190 -1.01 7.36 8.80
N SER A 191 -0.79 7.99 7.64
CA SER A 191 -1.28 9.32 7.34
C SER A 191 -2.75 9.50 7.76
N PHE A 192 -2.99 10.58 8.50
CA PHE A 192 -4.28 10.93 9.06
C PHE A 192 -5.30 11.13 7.95
N ASN A 193 -6.44 10.47 8.10
CA ASN A 193 -7.57 10.68 7.23
C ASN A 193 -8.86 10.32 7.97
N LYS A 194 -9.80 11.27 8.06
CA LYS A 194 -11.11 11.10 8.72
C LYS A 194 -11.97 9.96 8.17
N ASN A 195 -11.61 9.41 7.01
CA ASN A 195 -12.34 8.32 6.37
C ASN A 195 -11.79 6.92 6.72
N TRP A 196 -10.74 6.84 7.54
CA TRP A 196 -10.42 5.63 8.28
C TRP A 196 -11.49 5.39 9.35
N LYS A 197 -12.15 4.24 9.30
CA LYS A 197 -13.28 3.93 10.19
C LYS A 197 -13.06 2.59 10.88
N LEU A 198 -13.38 2.54 12.18
CA LEU A 198 -13.41 1.31 12.96
C LEU A 198 -14.82 0.71 12.94
N TYR A 199 -14.91 -0.61 12.82
CA TYR A 199 -16.15 -1.37 12.86
C TYR A 199 -15.98 -2.54 13.82
N LEU A 200 -17.05 -2.93 14.52
CA LEU A 200 -17.03 -4.16 15.31
C LEU A 200 -16.98 -5.37 14.39
N ASP A 201 -16.09 -6.32 14.71
CA ASP A 201 -16.09 -7.64 14.09
C ASP A 201 -16.98 -8.58 14.92
N ILE A 202 -18.13 -8.95 14.35
CA ILE A 202 -19.16 -9.73 15.04
C ILE A 202 -18.85 -11.24 14.95
N ASN A 203 -18.08 -11.65 13.93
CA ASN A 203 -17.70 -13.04 13.71
C ASN A 203 -16.18 -13.13 13.54
N PRO A 204 -15.41 -12.85 14.60
CA PRO A 204 -13.96 -12.92 14.54
C PRO A 204 -13.55 -14.36 14.23
N ASP A 205 -12.63 -14.49 13.28
CA ASP A 205 -11.98 -15.76 12.96
C ASP A 205 -10.66 -15.84 13.73
N ASP A 206 -10.45 -16.90 14.52
CA ASP A 206 -9.27 -17.10 15.38
C ASP A 206 -8.07 -17.69 14.63
N SER A 207 -7.99 -17.41 13.34
CA SER A 207 -7.07 -18.12 12.47
C SER A 207 -5.61 -17.65 12.64
N CYS A 208 -5.34 -16.72 13.56
CA CYS A 208 -4.00 -16.23 13.87
C CYS A 208 -3.11 -17.22 14.64
N ALA A 209 -3.68 -18.32 15.15
CA ALA A 209 -2.93 -19.33 15.90
C ALA A 209 -1.67 -19.82 15.16
N GLY A 210 -0.50 -19.59 15.76
CA GLY A 210 0.80 -20.08 15.27
C GLY A 210 1.56 -19.15 14.31
N ASN A 211 1.01 -17.98 13.94
CA ASN A 211 1.65 -17.02 13.02
C ASN A 211 1.84 -15.63 13.65
N GLU A 212 1.93 -15.57 14.98
CA GLU A 212 2.07 -14.32 15.74
C GLU A 212 3.54 -13.95 15.93
N ILE A 213 3.87 -12.69 15.61
CA ILE A 213 5.17 -12.10 15.86
C ILE A 213 5.01 -11.02 16.92
N GLY A 214 5.67 -11.19 18.06
CA GLY A 214 5.75 -10.16 19.09
C GLY A 214 6.62 -9.00 18.60
N LEU A 215 6.01 -7.82 18.42
CA LEU A 215 6.75 -6.61 18.05
C LEU A 215 7.29 -5.89 19.29
N ASN A 216 6.50 -5.91 20.37
CA ASN A 216 6.86 -5.43 21.70
C ASN A 216 5.96 -6.12 22.75
N PRO A 217 6.17 -5.91 24.07
CA PRO A 217 5.39 -6.60 25.11
C PRO A 217 3.87 -6.38 25.06
N SER A 218 3.39 -5.33 24.40
CA SER A 218 1.98 -4.96 24.32
C SER A 218 1.42 -5.05 22.91
N THR A 219 2.20 -5.48 21.92
CA THR A 219 1.77 -5.51 20.52
C THR A 219 2.32 -6.72 19.79
N SER A 220 1.43 -7.48 19.17
CA SER A 220 1.76 -8.56 18.25
C SER A 220 1.13 -8.34 16.88
N GLU A 221 1.79 -8.85 15.85
CA GLU A 221 1.29 -8.88 14.49
C GLU A 221 1.06 -10.31 14.04
N CYS A 222 -0.06 -10.52 13.38
CA CYS A 222 -0.39 -11.75 12.69
C CYS A 222 0.11 -11.69 11.25
N VAL A 223 1.16 -12.45 10.92
CA VAL A 223 1.74 -12.43 9.57
C VAL A 223 1.08 -13.48 8.70
N ARG A 224 0.39 -13.01 7.66
CA ARG A 224 -0.36 -13.84 6.71
C ARG A 224 -0.24 -13.32 5.29
N ASN A 225 -0.62 -14.18 4.34
CA ASN A 225 -0.70 -13.80 2.94
C ASN A 225 -1.75 -12.69 2.76
N LYS A 226 -1.29 -11.54 2.26
CA LYS A 226 -2.12 -10.39 1.92
C LYS A 226 -3.19 -10.82 0.90
N LYS A 227 -4.42 -10.36 1.09
CA LYS A 227 -5.53 -10.61 0.16
C LYS A 227 -5.80 -9.36 -0.66
N PHE A 228 -6.00 -9.51 -1.97
CA PHE A 228 -6.36 -8.36 -2.80
C PHE A 228 -7.76 -7.82 -2.48
N LEU A 229 -8.74 -8.71 -2.26
CA LEU A 229 -10.13 -8.38 -1.93
C LEU A 229 -10.75 -9.55 -1.14
N GLU A 230 -11.60 -9.26 -0.15
CA GLU A 230 -12.37 -10.26 0.62
C GLU A 230 -13.85 -10.35 0.22
N GLY A 231 -14.35 -9.39 -0.56
CA GLY A 231 -15.71 -9.37 -1.11
C GLY A 231 -16.77 -8.76 -0.18
N ASP A 232 -16.42 -8.47 1.07
CA ASP A 232 -17.29 -7.82 2.06
C ASP A 232 -17.14 -6.29 2.08
N GLU A 233 -16.26 -5.72 1.26
CA GLU A 233 -15.87 -4.31 1.35
C GLU A 233 -17.04 -3.35 1.13
N LEU A 234 -17.99 -3.70 0.27
CA LEU A 234 -19.19 -2.88 0.03
C LEU A 234 -20.10 -2.79 1.27
N MET A 235 -20.03 -3.77 2.18
CA MET A 235 -20.85 -3.76 3.40
C MET A 235 -20.47 -2.61 4.33
N TYR A 236 -19.23 -2.10 4.28
CA TYR A 236 -18.79 -0.97 5.12
C TYR A 236 -19.41 0.38 4.74
N LEU A 237 -20.15 0.47 3.61
CA LEU A 237 -21.00 1.63 3.33
C LEU A 237 -22.25 1.66 4.20
N PHE A 238 -22.70 0.50 4.67
CA PHE A 238 -23.96 0.33 5.41
C PHE A 238 -23.74 -0.01 6.89
N LYS A 239 -22.56 -0.51 7.25
CA LYS A 239 -22.18 -0.72 8.65
C LYS A 239 -21.96 0.62 9.35
N LYS A 240 -22.39 0.70 10.62
CA LYS A 240 -22.16 1.87 11.46
C LYS A 240 -20.73 1.82 12.04
N PRO A 241 -19.89 2.84 11.83
CA PRO A 241 -18.58 2.89 12.47
C PRO A 241 -18.71 3.12 13.98
N VAL A 242 -17.75 2.61 14.74
CA VAL A 242 -17.59 2.83 16.18
C VAL A 242 -16.46 3.81 16.46
N PHE A 243 -16.53 4.48 17.61
CA PHE A 243 -15.51 5.43 18.10
C PHE A 243 -15.22 6.64 17.19
N ASP A 244 -16.00 6.88 16.14
CA ASP A 244 -15.77 7.93 15.14
C ASP A 244 -15.72 9.34 15.76
N SER A 245 -16.49 9.57 16.83
CA SER A 245 -16.49 10.83 17.58
C SER A 245 -15.17 11.14 18.30
N THR A 246 -14.32 10.13 18.49
CA THR A 246 -13.00 10.26 19.15
C THR A 246 -11.84 10.25 18.16
N HIS A 247 -12.12 10.09 16.86
CA HIS A 247 -11.09 10.04 15.83
C HIS A 247 -10.41 11.40 15.69
N ASN A 248 -9.11 11.45 15.95
CA ASN A 248 -8.33 12.67 15.84
C ASN A 248 -6.92 12.42 15.29
N LEU A 249 -6.24 13.53 14.99
CA LEU A 249 -4.84 13.55 14.56
C LEU A 249 -3.93 13.18 15.73
N TYR A 250 -3.02 12.24 15.49
CA TYR A 250 -2.00 11.82 16.43
C TYR A 250 -0.62 12.26 15.98
N ASP A 251 0.19 12.80 16.88
CA ASP A 251 1.61 13.14 16.66
C ASP A 251 1.89 13.89 15.34
N GLY A 252 0.97 14.80 14.98
CA GLY A 252 1.08 15.60 13.77
C GLY A 252 0.81 14.87 12.45
N TYR A 253 0.73 13.54 12.39
CA TYR A 253 0.53 12.80 11.12
C TYR A 253 -0.37 11.57 11.20
N GLY A 254 -0.46 10.91 12.35
CA GLY A 254 -1.13 9.64 12.57
C GLY A 254 -2.62 9.75 12.85
N ASN A 255 -3.28 8.62 13.02
CA ASN A 255 -4.68 8.54 13.45
C ASN A 255 -4.73 8.05 14.90
N LYS A 256 -5.70 8.54 15.68
CA LYS A 256 -5.97 8.05 17.03
C LYS A 256 -7.45 7.97 17.30
N TRP A 257 -7.83 6.94 18.06
CA TRP A 257 -9.16 6.76 18.62
C TRP A 257 -9.04 6.49 20.11
N ALA A 258 -10.11 6.80 20.84
CA ALA A 258 -10.25 6.31 22.19
C ALA A 258 -11.30 5.20 22.21
N VAL A 259 -10.83 3.97 22.36
CA VAL A 259 -11.65 2.77 22.39
C VAL A 259 -12.11 2.48 23.81
N ASP A 260 -13.34 2.00 23.97
CA ASP A 260 -13.98 1.79 25.27
C ASP A 260 -14.74 0.46 25.34
N SER A 261 -14.73 -0.18 26.51
CA SER A 261 -15.37 -1.49 26.73
C SER A 261 -16.89 -1.47 26.62
N SER A 262 -17.55 -0.30 26.66
CA SER A 262 -19.02 -0.25 26.61
C SER A 262 -19.62 -0.86 25.33
N VAL A 263 -18.84 -0.99 24.26
CA VAL A 263 -19.30 -1.56 22.98
C VAL A 263 -19.19 -3.09 22.89
N ILE A 264 -18.47 -3.75 23.81
CA ILE A 264 -18.17 -5.20 23.72
C ILE A 264 -19.05 -6.11 24.60
N GLY A 265 -20.04 -5.54 25.29
CA GLY A 265 -20.97 -6.29 26.13
C GLY A 265 -20.23 -7.11 27.20
N SER A 266 -20.37 -8.43 27.17
CA SER A 266 -19.70 -9.36 28.11
C SER A 266 -18.40 -9.98 27.58
N SER A 267 -17.91 -9.57 26.41
CA SER A 267 -16.66 -10.08 25.85
C SER A 267 -15.44 -9.54 26.61
N SER A 268 -14.41 -10.36 26.76
CA SER A 268 -13.09 -9.95 27.29
C SER A 268 -12.19 -9.31 26.23
N GLU A 269 -12.59 -9.41 24.96
CA GLU A 269 -11.83 -8.94 23.81
C GLU A 269 -12.68 -8.00 22.93
N LEU A 270 -12.05 -6.93 22.47
CA LEU A 270 -12.58 -6.01 21.49
C LEU A 270 -12.02 -6.35 20.11
N ASN A 271 -12.84 -6.99 19.28
CA ASN A 271 -12.50 -7.33 17.90
C ASN A 271 -13.01 -6.23 16.95
N LEU A 272 -12.10 -5.69 16.15
CA LEU A 272 -12.31 -4.54 15.29
C LEU A 272 -11.80 -4.78 13.89
N ILE A 273 -12.48 -4.17 12.92
CA ILE A 273 -11.99 -3.97 11.56
C ILE A 273 -11.71 -2.47 11.38
N LEU A 274 -10.47 -2.12 11.05
CA LEU A 274 -10.15 -0.79 10.53
C LEU A 274 -10.23 -0.83 9.01
N PHE A 275 -11.05 0.04 8.41
CA PHE A 275 -11.25 0.07 6.96
C PHE A 275 -11.26 1.50 6.40
N TYR A 276 -10.63 1.70 5.25
CA TYR A 276 -10.64 2.95 4.50
C TYR A 276 -11.93 3.04 3.68
N GLN A 277 -12.97 3.64 4.27
CA GLN A 277 -14.32 3.69 3.71
C GLN A 277 -14.42 4.20 2.25
N PRO A 278 -13.61 5.17 1.79
CA PRO A 278 -13.68 5.67 0.41
C PRO A 278 -13.45 4.57 -0.64
N GLN A 279 -12.72 3.50 -0.29
CA GLN A 279 -12.55 2.39 -1.20
C GLN A 279 -13.88 1.71 -1.55
N ALA A 280 -14.79 1.55 -0.58
CA ALA A 280 -16.08 0.93 -0.84
C ALA A 280 -16.92 1.75 -1.83
N TRP A 281 -16.85 3.09 -1.75
CA TRP A 281 -17.46 3.98 -2.76
C TRP A 281 -16.84 3.80 -4.13
N PHE A 282 -15.51 3.73 -4.20
CA PHE A 282 -14.79 3.47 -5.46
C PHE A 282 -15.23 2.15 -6.09
N TYR A 283 -15.34 1.07 -5.30
CA TYR A 283 -15.81 -0.23 -5.79
C TYR A 283 -17.26 -0.17 -6.27
N LEU A 284 -18.16 0.45 -5.51
CA LEU A 284 -19.57 0.58 -5.89
C LEU A 284 -19.72 1.35 -7.21
N LEU A 285 -19.04 2.49 -7.34
CA LEU A 285 -19.09 3.31 -8.55
C LEU A 285 -18.46 2.60 -9.74
N SER A 286 -17.38 1.85 -9.54
CA SER A 286 -16.75 1.05 -10.59
C SER A 286 -17.71 -0.01 -11.15
N VAL A 287 -18.46 -0.69 -10.25
CA VAL A 287 -19.51 -1.64 -10.67
C VAL A 287 -20.61 -0.95 -11.44
N ILE A 288 -21.12 0.19 -10.95
CA ILE A 288 -22.17 0.96 -11.63
C ILE A 288 -21.70 1.43 -13.02
N SER A 289 -20.48 1.95 -13.13
CA SER A 289 -19.89 2.38 -14.40
C SER A 289 -19.75 1.23 -15.38
N PHE A 290 -19.28 0.07 -14.93
CA PHE A 290 -19.16 -1.12 -15.77
C PHE A 290 -20.52 -1.62 -16.29
N LEU A 291 -21.53 -1.68 -15.42
CA LEU A 291 -22.89 -2.06 -15.81
C LEU A 291 -23.50 -1.06 -16.79
N SER A 292 -23.34 0.23 -16.55
CA SER A 292 -23.84 1.30 -17.42
C SER A 292 -23.20 1.23 -18.81
N PHE A 293 -21.88 1.02 -18.87
CA PHE A 293 -21.15 0.82 -20.13
C PHE A 293 -21.62 -0.44 -20.86
N SER A 294 -21.83 -1.55 -20.14
CA SER A 294 -22.33 -2.80 -20.72
C SER A 294 -23.72 -2.65 -21.34
N VAL A 295 -24.64 -1.95 -20.65
CA VAL A 295 -25.99 -1.65 -21.18
C VAL A 295 -25.92 -0.76 -22.41
N TYR A 296 -25.07 0.27 -22.38
CA TYR A 296 -24.85 1.14 -23.53
C TYR A 296 -24.32 0.35 -24.74
N MET A 297 -23.32 -0.51 -24.54
CA MET A 297 -22.78 -1.36 -25.59
C MET A 297 -23.83 -2.32 -26.15
N LEU A 298 -24.66 -2.93 -25.31
CA LEU A 298 -25.77 -3.77 -25.78
C LEU A 298 -26.76 -2.98 -26.65
N PHE A 299 -27.13 -1.77 -26.23
CA PHE A 299 -28.02 -0.90 -26.99
C PHE A 299 -27.44 -0.55 -28.37
N VAL A 300 -26.17 -0.13 -28.43
CA VAL A 300 -25.48 0.21 -29.69
C VAL A 300 -25.39 -1.01 -30.61
N ASN A 301 -25.06 -2.19 -30.08
CA ASN A 301 -24.99 -3.41 -30.87
C ASN A 301 -26.36 -3.81 -31.44
N ILE A 302 -27.44 -3.70 -30.65
CA ILE A 302 -28.80 -3.97 -31.12
C ILE A 302 -29.19 -3.02 -32.25
N ASP A 303 -28.89 -1.72 -32.11
CA ASP A 303 -29.20 -0.73 -33.15
C ASP A 303 -28.40 -0.98 -34.44
N LEU A 304 -27.11 -1.31 -34.33
CA LEU A 304 -26.28 -1.69 -35.47
C LEU A 304 -26.83 -2.92 -36.19
N ILE A 305 -27.18 -3.98 -35.46
CA ILE A 305 -27.76 -5.20 -36.04
C ILE A 305 -29.08 -4.88 -36.75
N ARG A 306 -29.94 -4.07 -36.13
CA ARG A 306 -31.20 -3.62 -36.74
C ARG A 306 -30.95 -2.84 -38.04
N ASN A 307 -30.01 -1.90 -38.04
CA ASN A 307 -29.68 -1.10 -39.21
C ASN A 307 -29.10 -1.94 -40.35
N VAL A 308 -28.23 -2.91 -40.05
CA VAL A 308 -27.70 -3.87 -41.03
C VAL A 308 -28.82 -4.73 -41.60
N TYR A 309 -29.69 -5.27 -40.74
CA TYR A 309 -30.85 -6.06 -41.17
C TYR A 309 -31.77 -5.27 -42.11
N MET A 310 -32.08 -4.01 -41.79
CA MET A 310 -32.91 -3.14 -42.64
C MET A 310 -32.26 -2.87 -43.99
N ARG A 311 -30.95 -2.58 -44.05
CA ARG A 311 -30.23 -2.40 -45.32
C ARG A 311 -30.20 -3.66 -46.17
N LEU A 312 -29.99 -4.83 -45.56
CA LEU A 312 -30.04 -6.12 -46.27
C LEU A 312 -31.44 -6.37 -46.84
N LYS A 313 -32.49 -6.03 -46.09
CA LYS A 313 -33.88 -6.12 -46.54
C LYS A 313 -34.16 -5.20 -47.74
N GLU A 314 -33.71 -3.94 -47.70
CA GLU A 314 -33.83 -3.00 -48.83
C GLU A 314 -33.06 -3.47 -50.07
N TYR A 315 -31.84 -3.98 -49.91
CA TYR A 315 -31.03 -4.52 -51.00
C TYR A 315 -31.70 -5.74 -51.66
N SER A 316 -32.28 -6.63 -50.86
CA SER A 316 -33.03 -7.80 -51.36
C SER A 316 -34.25 -7.40 -52.18
N ILE A 317 -34.96 -6.34 -51.78
CA ILE A 317 -36.15 -5.84 -52.50
C ILE A 317 -35.75 -5.18 -53.83
N THR A 318 -34.65 -4.42 -53.84
CA THR A 318 -34.20 -3.66 -55.02
C THR A 318 -33.53 -4.53 -56.09
N THR A 319 -32.88 -5.63 -55.71
CA THR A 319 -32.18 -6.53 -56.65
C THR A 319 -33.04 -7.69 -57.19
N GLY A 320 -34.29 -7.85 -56.71
CA GLY A 320 -35.22 -8.86 -57.22
C GLY A 320 -34.81 -10.31 -56.95
N ILE A 321 -33.87 -10.55 -56.02
CA ILE A 321 -33.35 -11.88 -55.69
C ILE A 321 -34.39 -12.74 -54.94
N PHE A 322 -35.44 -12.12 -54.38
CA PHE A 322 -36.63 -12.81 -53.90
C PHE A 322 -37.84 -12.36 -54.71
N LYS A 323 -38.17 -13.11 -55.75
CA LYS A 323 -39.49 -13.13 -56.37
C LYS A 323 -40.07 -14.53 -56.25
#